data_AF-A0A7Y4U6D9-F1
#
_entry.id   AF-A0A7Y4U6D9-F1
#
_cell.length_a   1.000
_cell.length_b   1.000
_cell.length_c   1.000
_cell.angle_alpha   90.00
_cell.angle_beta   90.00
_cell.angle_gamma   90.00
#
_symmetry.space_group_name_H-M   'P 1'
#
loop_
_entity.id
_entity.type
_entity.pdbx_description
1 polymer ?
#
loop_
_entity_poly.entity_id
_entity_poly.type
_entity_poly.pdbx_seq_one_letter_code
_entity_poly.pdbx_strand_id
1 'polypeptide(L)'
;RILAHVTAIHVQVGDSVRAGQRLLDLDAREVQSQLEQAQAGLTESREALVEVEQSLQAAHQARATARAQQELTAATLTRYRALLERHSVAPQEYDEIAARAKVVAAETQRAEALITAITAKKRQVLAKIKQAAATSTSTGVLASYATISAPFDAIVIAKPAEIGRLASPGVPLLEVEARQYLLEVAVAESATHHLLVGQQAHVTVGAATQSSAQPIREIVPTAPGWWRGNE
;
A
#
# COMPACT_ATOMS: atom_id res chain seq x y z
N ARG A 1 -13.48 8.26 -4.35
CA ARG A 1 -14.66 9.15 -4.49
C ARG A 1 -15.55 8.89 -3.29
N ILE A 2 -15.98 9.94 -2.58
CA ILE A 2 -16.86 9.83 -1.41
C ILE A 2 -18.08 10.74 -1.60
N LEU A 3 -19.18 10.41 -0.95
CA LEU A 3 -20.37 11.26 -0.82
C LEU A 3 -20.31 11.89 0.56
N ALA A 4 -20.15 13.20 0.65
CA ALA A 4 -19.97 13.90 1.94
C ALA A 4 -20.40 15.36 1.84
N HIS A 5 -20.78 15.95 2.97
CA HIS A 5 -21.11 17.37 3.04
C HIS A 5 -19.84 18.22 3.09
N VAL A 6 -19.84 19.37 2.42
CA VAL A 6 -18.74 20.34 2.52
C VAL A 6 -18.74 20.97 3.92
N THR A 7 -17.64 20.85 4.64
CA THR A 7 -17.50 21.38 6.01
C THR A 7 -16.77 22.73 6.03
N ALA A 8 -15.77 22.89 5.17
CA ALA A 8 -15.00 24.12 5.06
C ALA A 8 -14.56 24.39 3.62
N ILE A 9 -14.49 25.67 3.26
CA ILE A 9 -13.88 26.13 2.01
C ILE A 9 -12.83 27.18 2.36
N HIS A 10 -11.60 26.96 1.94
CA HIS A 10 -10.41 27.73 2.35
C HIS A 10 -9.98 28.76 1.30
N VAL A 11 -10.68 28.85 0.18
CA VAL A 11 -10.31 29.69 -0.97
C VAL A 11 -11.51 30.46 -1.52
N GLN A 12 -11.22 31.59 -2.16
CA GLN A 12 -12.18 32.43 -2.86
C GLN A 12 -11.85 32.52 -4.35
N VAL A 13 -12.83 32.96 -5.14
CA VAL A 13 -12.63 33.22 -6.56
C VAL A 13 -11.63 34.37 -6.73
N GLY A 14 -10.60 34.16 -7.55
CA GLY A 14 -9.47 35.06 -7.73
C GLY A 14 -8.23 34.72 -6.91
N ASP A 15 -8.34 33.80 -5.92
CA ASP A 15 -7.18 33.40 -5.12
C ASP A 15 -6.19 32.58 -5.94
N SER A 16 -4.90 32.85 -5.72
CA SER A 16 -3.80 32.04 -6.26
C SER A 16 -3.44 30.94 -5.28
N VAL A 17 -3.47 29.70 -5.76
CA VAL A 17 -3.22 28.49 -4.97
C VAL A 17 -2.00 27.75 -5.48
N ARG A 18 -1.26 27.12 -4.58
CA ARG A 18 -0.08 26.30 -4.92
C ARG A 18 -0.43 24.82 -5.01
N ALA A 19 0.37 24.07 -5.75
CA ALA A 19 0.28 22.60 -5.76
C ALA A 19 0.30 22.04 -4.32
N GLY A 20 -0.66 21.17 -4.01
CA GLY A 20 -0.85 20.57 -2.68
C GLY A 20 -1.55 21.46 -1.65
N GLN A 21 -1.88 22.71 -1.98
CA GLN A 21 -2.63 23.59 -1.08
C GLN A 21 -4.06 23.07 -0.89
N ARG A 22 -4.48 22.96 0.36
CA ARG A 22 -5.85 22.57 0.73
C ARG A 22 -6.84 23.63 0.27
N LEU A 23 -7.88 23.21 -0.44
CA LEU A 23 -8.91 24.09 -1.01
C LEU A 23 -10.24 23.97 -0.29
N LEU A 24 -10.68 22.74 -0.02
CA LEU A 24 -11.92 22.47 0.72
C LEU A 24 -11.82 21.16 1.51
N ASP A 25 -12.64 21.09 2.56
CA ASP A 25 -12.80 19.89 3.38
C ASP A 25 -14.25 19.39 3.31
N LEU A 26 -14.38 18.08 3.31
CA LEU A 26 -15.62 17.33 3.36
C LEU A 26 -15.75 16.63 4.72
N ASP A 27 -16.99 16.37 5.15
CA ASP A 27 -17.24 15.62 6.38
C ASP A 27 -16.75 14.18 6.21
N ALA A 28 -15.79 13.80 7.04
CA ALA A 28 -15.18 12.49 7.00
C ALA A 28 -15.12 11.83 8.38
N ARG A 29 -15.94 12.26 9.33
CA ARG A 29 -15.97 11.66 10.68
C ARG A 29 -16.17 10.15 10.65
N GLU A 30 -17.07 9.68 9.79
CA GLU A 30 -17.32 8.25 9.60
C GLU A 30 -16.10 7.53 9.01
N VAL A 31 -15.54 8.05 7.91
CA VAL A 31 -14.38 7.44 7.24
C VAL A 31 -13.13 7.47 8.12
N GLN A 32 -12.94 8.52 8.91
CA GLN A 32 -11.87 8.65 9.88
C GLN A 32 -12.02 7.62 11.01
N SER A 33 -13.24 7.44 11.53
CA SER A 33 -13.52 6.40 12.53
C SER A 33 -13.24 4.99 11.96
N GLN A 34 -13.62 4.75 10.70
CA GLN A 34 -13.30 3.49 10.01
C GLN A 34 -11.79 3.29 9.81
N LEU A 35 -11.04 4.38 9.54
CA LEU A 35 -9.59 4.32 9.42
C LEU A 35 -8.93 3.94 10.75
N GLU A 36 -9.36 4.56 11.84
CA GLU A 36 -8.88 4.25 13.19
C GLU A 36 -9.19 2.79 13.57
N GLN A 37 -10.39 2.29 13.27
CA GLN A 37 -10.75 0.88 13.46
C GLN A 37 -9.87 -0.06 12.62
N ALA A 38 -9.60 0.28 11.35
CA ALA A 38 -8.75 -0.53 10.48
C ALA A 38 -7.29 -0.56 10.96
N GLN A 39 -6.79 0.58 11.45
CA GLN A 39 -5.45 0.69 12.04
C GLN A 39 -5.33 -0.08 13.36
N ALA A 40 -6.37 -0.03 14.21
CA ALA A 40 -6.45 -0.83 15.43
C ALA A 40 -6.42 -2.33 15.10
N GLY A 41 -7.21 -2.80 14.13
CA GLY A 41 -7.19 -4.20 13.70
C GLY A 41 -5.85 -4.66 13.09
N LEU A 42 -5.13 -3.76 12.40
CA LEU A 42 -3.77 -4.04 11.95
C LEU A 42 -2.80 -4.18 13.12
N THR A 43 -2.93 -3.32 14.13
CA THR A 43 -2.10 -3.36 15.34
C THR A 43 -2.36 -4.65 16.13
N GLU A 44 -3.62 -5.00 16.37
CA GLU A 44 -4.03 -6.26 17.00
C GLU A 44 -3.42 -7.47 16.26
N SER A 45 -3.48 -7.48 14.93
CA SER A 45 -2.91 -8.56 14.12
C SER A 45 -1.38 -8.64 14.23
N ARG A 46 -0.69 -7.51 14.43
CA ARG A 46 0.76 -7.45 14.69
C ARG A 46 1.11 -7.98 16.07
N GLU A 47 0.34 -7.64 17.10
CA GLU A 47 0.54 -8.19 18.45
C GLU A 47 0.33 -9.71 18.47
N ALA A 48 -0.67 -10.22 17.73
CA ALA A 48 -0.86 -11.65 17.55
C ALA A 48 0.35 -12.34 16.89
N LEU A 49 1.11 -11.65 16.03
CA LEU A 49 2.34 -12.19 15.45
C LEU A 49 3.44 -12.31 16.51
N VAL A 50 3.57 -11.30 17.38
CA VAL A 50 4.54 -11.33 18.50
C VAL A 50 4.27 -12.52 19.41
N GLU A 51 3.00 -12.78 19.78
CA GLU A 51 2.62 -13.94 20.58
C GLU A 51 3.00 -15.27 19.89
N VAL A 52 2.72 -15.38 18.59
CA VAL A 52 3.08 -16.58 17.81
C VAL A 52 4.59 -16.77 17.71
N GLU A 53 5.36 -15.69 17.59
CA GLU A 53 6.83 -15.75 17.55
C GLU A 53 7.43 -16.17 18.89
N GLN A 54 6.88 -15.69 20.01
CA GLN A 54 7.26 -16.14 21.34
C GLN A 54 6.93 -17.63 21.54
N SER A 55 5.74 -18.06 21.11
CA SER A 55 5.34 -19.47 21.15
C SER A 55 6.25 -20.35 20.30
N LEU A 56 6.65 -19.89 19.10
CA LEU A 56 7.56 -20.61 18.22
C LEU A 56 8.96 -20.73 18.84
N GLN A 57 9.45 -19.66 19.48
CA GLN A 57 10.72 -19.68 20.19
C GLN A 57 10.70 -20.70 21.33
N ALA A 58 9.65 -20.70 22.16
CA ALA A 58 9.47 -21.67 23.24
C ALA A 58 9.42 -23.11 22.69
N ALA A 59 8.71 -23.33 21.58
CA ALA A 59 8.64 -24.63 20.91
C ALA A 59 10.01 -25.11 20.39
N HIS A 60 10.83 -24.20 19.87
CA HIS A 60 12.19 -24.52 19.45
C HIS A 60 13.08 -24.95 20.63
N GLN A 61 12.95 -24.28 21.79
CA GLN A 61 13.66 -24.69 23.00
C GLN A 61 13.20 -26.08 23.48
N ALA A 62 11.89 -26.34 23.49
CA ALA A 62 11.34 -27.65 23.85
C ALA A 62 11.80 -28.77 22.89
N ARG A 63 11.91 -28.49 21.59
CA ARG A 63 12.48 -29.46 20.63
C ARG A 63 13.97 -29.70 20.92
N ALA A 64 14.72 -28.66 21.25
CA ALA A 64 16.15 -28.79 21.53
C ALA A 64 16.40 -29.69 22.75
N THR A 65 15.63 -29.52 23.83
CA THR A 65 15.72 -30.39 25.02
C THR A 65 15.30 -31.83 24.70
N ALA A 66 14.21 -32.03 23.95
CA ALA A 66 13.77 -33.36 23.53
C ALA A 66 14.82 -34.07 22.66
N ARG A 67 15.44 -33.35 21.71
CA ARG A 67 16.51 -33.89 20.86
C ARG A 67 17.75 -34.28 21.66
N ALA A 68 18.19 -33.44 22.60
CA ALA A 68 19.32 -33.77 23.46
C ALA A 68 19.06 -35.06 24.27
N GLN A 69 17.84 -35.22 24.79
CA GLN A 69 17.44 -36.45 25.49
C GLN A 69 17.37 -37.66 24.56
N GLN A 70 16.91 -37.48 23.33
CA GLN A 70 16.88 -38.52 22.30
C GLN A 70 18.28 -38.98 21.95
N GLU A 71 19.22 -38.06 21.74
CA GLU A 71 20.62 -38.35 21.42
C GLU A 71 21.29 -39.15 22.54
N LEU A 72 21.13 -38.71 23.80
CA LEU A 72 21.64 -39.44 24.98
C LEU A 72 21.07 -40.85 25.08
N THR A 73 19.76 -41.00 24.87
CA THR A 73 19.08 -42.30 24.97
C THR A 73 19.45 -43.22 23.81
N ALA A 74 19.61 -42.68 22.61
CA ALA A 74 20.07 -43.42 21.42
C ALA A 74 21.51 -43.93 21.60
N ALA A 75 22.42 -43.10 22.12
CA ALA A 75 23.79 -43.52 22.43
C ALA A 75 23.80 -44.63 23.50
N THR A 76 22.94 -44.52 24.50
CA THR A 76 22.78 -45.55 25.56
C THR A 76 22.26 -46.86 24.98
N LEU A 77 21.26 -46.81 24.10
CA LEU A 77 20.72 -48.00 23.42
C LEU A 77 21.80 -48.68 22.57
N THR A 78 22.58 -47.92 21.79
CA THR A 78 23.69 -48.46 20.99
C THR A 78 24.73 -49.15 21.88
N ARG A 79 25.08 -48.56 23.03
CA ARG A 79 25.99 -49.18 24.00
C ARG A 79 25.43 -50.49 24.56
N TYR A 80 24.16 -50.52 24.94
CA TYR A 80 23.52 -51.73 25.48
C TYR A 80 23.36 -52.84 24.43
N ARG A 81 23.13 -52.48 23.17
CA ARG A 81 23.10 -53.44 22.06
C ARG A 81 24.43 -54.19 21.94
N ALA A 82 25.55 -53.47 21.98
CA ALA A 82 26.88 -54.08 21.92
C ALA A 82 27.19 -54.96 23.15
N LEU A 83 26.64 -54.64 24.33
CA LEU A 83 26.78 -55.47 25.54
C LEU A 83 25.93 -56.75 25.46
N LEU A 84 24.74 -56.67 24.86
CA LEU A 84 23.85 -57.82 24.67
C LEU A 84 24.45 -58.84 23.70
N GLU A 85 25.06 -58.36 22.61
CA GLU A 85 25.81 -59.19 21.66
C GLU A 85 26.99 -59.92 22.31
N ARG A 86 27.54 -59.36 23.39
CA ARG A 86 28.59 -59.98 24.22
C ARG A 86 28.04 -60.76 25.41
N HIS A 87 26.73 -61.00 25.47
CA HIS A 87 26.04 -61.65 26.59
C HIS A 87 26.34 -61.03 27.97
N SER A 88 26.66 -59.73 28.02
CA SER A 88 27.11 -59.01 29.22
C SER A 88 26.01 -58.18 29.90
N VAL A 89 24.76 -58.30 29.45
CA VAL A 89 23.57 -57.58 29.97
C VAL A 89 22.34 -58.48 29.81
N ALA A 90 21.34 -58.34 30.67
CA ALA A 90 20.12 -59.14 30.56
C ALA A 90 19.26 -58.68 29.35
N PRO A 91 18.59 -59.60 28.63
CA PRO A 91 17.68 -59.23 27.53
C PRO A 91 16.59 -58.23 27.97
N GLN A 92 16.08 -58.38 29.19
CA GLN A 92 15.06 -57.49 29.75
C GLN A 92 15.57 -56.06 29.96
N GLU A 93 16.81 -55.88 30.41
CA GLU A 93 17.41 -54.54 30.55
C GLU A 93 17.59 -53.86 29.18
N TYR A 94 17.97 -54.62 28.15
CA TYR A 94 18.02 -54.09 26.78
C TYR A 94 16.62 -53.66 26.30
N ASP A 95 15.61 -54.50 26.51
CA ASP A 95 14.23 -54.21 26.10
C ASP A 95 13.67 -52.96 26.78
N GLU A 96 13.99 -52.73 28.05
CA GLU A 96 13.61 -51.50 28.78
C GLU A 96 14.23 -50.25 28.17
N ILE A 97 15.53 -50.28 27.84
CA ILE A 97 16.21 -49.16 27.18
C ILE A 97 15.67 -48.94 25.76
N ALA A 98 15.38 -50.02 25.02
CA ALA A 98 14.80 -49.94 23.68
C ALA A 98 13.38 -49.34 23.72
N ALA A 99 12.55 -49.73 24.70
CA ALA A 99 11.25 -49.13 24.92
C ALA A 99 11.37 -47.64 25.29
N ARG A 100 12.31 -47.29 26.17
CA ARG A 100 12.56 -45.89 26.55
C ARG A 100 13.00 -45.04 25.35
N ALA A 101 13.86 -45.56 24.49
CA ALA A 101 14.28 -44.87 23.27
C ALA A 101 13.09 -44.57 22.33
N LYS A 102 12.13 -45.51 22.20
CA LYS A 102 10.91 -45.28 21.42
C LYS A 102 10.04 -44.16 21.99
N VAL A 103 9.91 -44.08 23.33
CA VAL A 103 9.16 -43.01 24.00
C VAL A 103 9.78 -41.64 23.71
N VAL A 104 11.09 -41.51 23.89
CA VAL A 104 11.80 -40.23 23.67
C VAL A 104 11.81 -39.81 22.20
N ALA A 105 11.90 -40.78 21.27
CA ALA A 105 11.75 -40.50 19.84
C ALA A 105 10.35 -39.95 19.51
N ALA A 106 9.30 -40.54 20.10
CA ALA A 106 7.93 -40.04 19.93
C ALA A 106 7.72 -38.65 20.55
N GLU A 107 8.36 -38.35 21.67
CA GLU A 107 8.36 -37.01 22.28
C GLU A 107 9.00 -35.96 21.38
N THR A 108 10.14 -36.28 20.76
CA THR A 108 10.80 -35.38 19.80
C THR A 108 9.92 -35.14 18.57
N GLN A 109 9.30 -36.20 18.04
CA GLN A 109 8.35 -36.08 16.93
C GLN A 109 7.15 -35.18 17.30
N ARG A 110 6.61 -35.30 18.51
CA ARG A 110 5.54 -34.42 19.01
C ARG A 110 5.99 -32.96 19.06
N ALA A 111 7.21 -32.69 19.53
CA ALA A 111 7.77 -31.33 19.56
C ALA A 111 7.93 -30.73 18.15
N GLU A 112 8.38 -31.53 17.17
CA GLU A 112 8.48 -31.12 15.76
C GLU A 112 7.12 -30.86 15.11
N ALA A 113 6.12 -31.69 15.41
CA ALA A 113 4.75 -31.49 14.95
C ALA A 113 4.16 -30.18 15.50
N LEU A 114 4.45 -29.86 16.77
CA LEU A 114 4.02 -28.61 17.40
C LEU A 114 4.66 -27.38 16.73
N ILE A 115 5.96 -27.42 16.40
CA ILE A 115 6.61 -26.36 15.62
C ILE A 115 5.95 -26.20 14.25
N THR A 116 5.62 -27.30 13.58
CA THR A 116 4.95 -27.27 12.28
C THR A 116 3.57 -26.61 12.39
N ALA A 117 2.81 -26.93 13.43
CA ALA A 117 1.50 -26.32 13.70
C ALA A 117 1.61 -24.82 14.01
N ILE A 118 2.58 -24.40 14.84
CA ILE A 118 2.80 -22.98 15.15
C ILE A 118 3.28 -22.22 13.90
N THR A 119 4.11 -22.83 13.07
CA THR A 119 4.57 -22.23 11.80
C THR A 119 3.40 -22.03 10.83
N ALA A 120 2.47 -22.99 10.76
CA ALA A 120 1.25 -22.84 10.00
C ALA A 120 0.38 -21.68 10.54
N LYS A 121 0.23 -21.58 11.86
CA LYS A 121 -0.44 -20.45 12.53
C LYS A 121 0.24 -19.11 12.22
N LYS A 122 1.58 -19.05 12.24
CA LYS A 122 2.36 -17.87 11.85
C LYS A 122 2.03 -17.42 10.42
N ARG A 123 1.99 -18.36 9.47
CA ARG A 123 1.60 -18.08 8.08
C ARG A 123 0.18 -17.50 8.00
N GLN A 124 -0.77 -18.02 8.78
CA GLN A 124 -2.13 -17.49 8.84
C GLN A 124 -2.17 -16.07 9.40
N VAL A 125 -1.44 -15.79 10.48
CA VAL A 125 -1.37 -14.44 11.07
C VAL A 125 -0.74 -13.45 10.10
N LEU A 126 0.34 -13.82 9.40
CA LEU A 126 0.95 -12.97 8.38
C LEU A 126 -0.02 -12.65 7.23
N ALA A 127 -0.82 -13.62 6.80
CA ALA A 127 -1.87 -13.39 5.81
C ALA A 127 -2.93 -12.40 6.32
N LYS A 128 -3.34 -12.53 7.60
CA LYS A 128 -4.28 -11.60 8.24
C LYS A 128 -3.70 -10.19 8.36
N ILE A 129 -2.42 -10.04 8.69
CA ILE A 129 -1.71 -8.74 8.69
C ILE A 129 -1.75 -8.13 7.29
N LYS A 130 -1.44 -8.91 6.25
CA LYS A 130 -1.47 -8.42 4.86
C LYS A 130 -2.87 -7.90 4.48
N GLN A 131 -3.90 -8.64 4.87
CA GLN A 131 -5.29 -8.23 4.66
C GLN A 131 -5.63 -6.95 5.43
N ALA A 132 -5.33 -6.89 6.73
CA ALA A 132 -5.59 -5.72 7.57
C ALA A 132 -4.83 -4.47 7.08
N ALA A 133 -3.60 -4.64 6.60
CA ALA A 133 -2.82 -3.56 6.01
C ALA A 133 -3.44 -3.04 4.71
N ALA A 134 -3.96 -3.95 3.86
CA ALA A 134 -4.67 -3.56 2.66
C ALA A 134 -5.95 -2.78 2.98
N THR A 135 -6.73 -3.23 3.97
CA THR A 135 -7.93 -2.53 4.44
C THR A 135 -7.58 -1.15 5.01
N SER A 136 -6.56 -1.05 5.88
CA SER A 136 -6.11 0.24 6.41
C SER A 136 -5.66 1.19 5.29
N THR A 137 -4.96 0.67 4.28
CA THR A 137 -4.52 1.47 3.12
C THR A 137 -5.70 1.97 2.29
N SER A 138 -6.65 1.08 1.97
CA SER A 138 -7.83 1.45 1.19
C SER A 138 -8.71 2.47 1.92
N THR A 139 -8.89 2.32 3.24
CA THR A 139 -9.65 3.27 4.05
C THR A 139 -8.90 4.59 4.18
N GLY A 140 -7.56 4.57 4.24
CA GLY A 140 -6.74 5.78 4.19
C GLY A 140 -6.90 6.56 2.90
N VAL A 141 -7.04 5.87 1.75
CA VAL A 141 -7.37 6.50 0.46
C VAL A 141 -8.79 7.08 0.48
N LEU A 142 -9.75 6.43 1.14
CA LEU A 142 -11.09 7.01 1.29
C LEU A 142 -11.06 8.28 2.15
N ALA A 143 -10.29 8.27 3.24
CA ALA A 143 -10.10 9.42 4.12
C ALA A 143 -9.42 10.59 3.38
N SER A 144 -8.45 10.31 2.50
CA SER A 144 -7.78 11.38 1.74
C SER A 144 -8.70 12.12 0.77
N TYR A 145 -9.78 11.47 0.28
CA TYR A 145 -10.79 12.15 -0.53
C TYR A 145 -11.61 13.20 0.23
N ALA A 146 -11.52 13.23 1.56
CA ALA A 146 -12.17 14.24 2.37
C ALA A 146 -11.54 15.63 2.23
N THR A 147 -10.27 15.68 1.87
CA THR A 147 -9.53 16.93 1.72
C THR A 147 -9.17 17.12 0.26
N ILE A 148 -9.77 18.12 -0.40
CA ILE A 148 -9.45 18.44 -1.80
C ILE A 148 -8.34 19.48 -1.82
N SER A 149 -7.25 19.13 -2.51
CA SER A 149 -6.07 19.98 -2.66
C SER A 149 -5.83 20.33 -4.12
N ALA A 150 -5.15 21.46 -4.35
CA ALA A 150 -4.80 21.89 -5.70
C ALA A 150 -3.79 20.93 -6.35
N PRO A 151 -4.05 20.43 -7.58
CA PRO A 151 -3.14 19.51 -8.27
C PRO A 151 -1.87 20.21 -8.81
N PHE A 152 -1.94 21.52 -9.07
CA PHE A 152 -0.85 22.35 -9.58
C PHE A 152 -1.05 23.81 -9.14
N ASP A 153 -0.07 24.67 -9.41
CA ASP A 153 -0.18 26.11 -9.16
C ASP A 153 -1.22 26.75 -10.07
N ALA A 154 -2.29 27.29 -9.48
CA ALA A 154 -3.48 27.68 -10.20
C ALA A 154 -4.13 28.96 -9.63
N ILE A 155 -5.11 29.49 -10.35
CA ILE A 155 -6.02 30.54 -9.88
C ILE A 155 -7.42 29.96 -9.82
N VAL A 156 -8.16 30.24 -8.75
CA VAL A 156 -9.56 29.81 -8.60
C VAL A 156 -10.45 30.69 -9.49
N ILE A 157 -11.07 30.09 -10.51
CA ILE A 157 -11.92 30.81 -11.47
C ILE A 157 -13.41 30.71 -11.11
N ALA A 158 -13.84 29.62 -10.49
CA ALA A 158 -15.20 29.46 -10.01
C ALA A 158 -15.25 28.57 -8.76
N LYS A 159 -16.24 28.84 -7.90
CA LYS A 159 -16.52 28.09 -6.68
C LYS A 159 -18.02 27.80 -6.56
N PRO A 160 -18.53 26.79 -7.28
CA PRO A 160 -19.92 26.36 -7.16
C PRO A 160 -20.23 25.62 -5.83
N ALA A 161 -19.22 25.12 -5.11
CA ALA A 161 -19.42 24.48 -3.82
C ALA A 161 -19.81 25.49 -2.71
N GLU A 162 -20.69 25.04 -1.82
CA GLU A 162 -21.15 25.78 -0.64
C GLU A 162 -21.03 24.91 0.61
N ILE A 163 -20.77 25.55 1.76
CA ILE A 163 -20.72 24.85 3.05
C ILE A 163 -22.09 24.24 3.35
N GLY A 164 -22.11 22.98 3.79
CA GLY A 164 -23.32 22.20 4.05
C GLY A 164 -23.90 21.50 2.83
N ARG A 165 -23.51 21.90 1.61
CA ARG A 165 -23.96 21.24 0.38
C ARG A 165 -23.36 19.84 0.27
N LEU A 166 -24.15 18.90 -0.24
CA LEU A 166 -23.69 17.54 -0.51
C LEU A 166 -22.75 17.55 -1.73
N ALA A 167 -21.51 17.12 -1.53
CA ALA A 167 -20.57 16.87 -2.61
C ALA A 167 -20.81 15.46 -3.17
N SER A 168 -21.03 15.40 -4.49
CA SER A 168 -21.28 14.16 -5.22
C SER A 168 -20.34 14.03 -6.43
N PRO A 169 -19.90 12.82 -6.77
CA PRO A 169 -19.11 12.59 -7.98
C PRO A 169 -19.80 13.12 -9.23
N GLY A 170 -19.06 13.87 -10.06
CA GLY A 170 -19.58 14.47 -11.29
C GLY A 170 -20.17 15.87 -11.12
N VAL A 171 -20.35 16.35 -9.89
CA VAL A 171 -20.71 17.75 -9.63
C VAL A 171 -19.43 18.55 -9.37
N PRO A 172 -19.13 19.59 -10.15
CA PRO A 172 -17.94 20.42 -9.92
C PRO A 172 -18.07 21.15 -8.58
N LEU A 173 -16.97 21.19 -7.81
CA LEU A 173 -16.89 21.87 -6.53
C LEU A 173 -16.09 23.18 -6.62
N LEU A 174 -15.00 23.14 -7.38
CA LEU A 174 -14.10 24.25 -7.66
C LEU A 174 -13.62 24.10 -9.10
N GLU A 175 -13.43 25.24 -9.75
CA GLU A 175 -12.73 25.32 -11.03
C GLU A 175 -11.45 26.12 -10.84
N VAL A 176 -10.34 25.57 -11.30
CA VAL A 176 -9.00 26.16 -11.18
C VAL A 176 -8.32 26.15 -12.53
N GLU A 177 -7.61 27.24 -12.84
CA GLU A 177 -6.90 27.41 -14.10
C GLU A 177 -5.40 27.55 -13.84
N ALA A 178 -4.57 26.87 -14.65
CA ALA A 178 -3.12 26.95 -14.53
C ALA A 178 -2.61 28.34 -14.91
N ARG A 179 -1.57 28.82 -14.22
CA ARG A 179 -0.92 30.09 -14.56
C ARG A 179 -0.07 30.07 -15.84
N GLN A 180 0.04 28.92 -16.50
CA GLN A 180 0.83 28.75 -17.72
C GLN A 180 -0.09 28.78 -18.94
N TYR A 181 -0.15 29.92 -19.60
CA TYR A 181 -0.90 30.10 -20.84
C TYR A 181 -0.04 29.65 -22.03
N LEU A 182 -0.59 28.80 -22.89
CA LEU A 182 -0.02 28.49 -24.20
C LEU A 182 -0.81 29.28 -25.25
N LEU A 183 -0.09 29.99 -26.12
CA LEU A 183 -0.71 30.66 -27.26
C LEU A 183 -0.74 29.70 -28.44
N GLU A 184 -1.94 29.31 -28.88
CA GLU A 184 -2.14 28.56 -30.12
C GLU A 184 -2.34 29.53 -31.29
N VAL A 185 -1.53 29.37 -32.34
CA VAL A 185 -1.61 30.18 -33.55
C VAL A 185 -1.79 29.25 -34.74
N ALA A 186 -2.91 29.38 -35.45
CA ALA A 186 -3.12 28.69 -36.71
C ALA A 186 -2.22 29.32 -37.78
N VAL A 187 -1.29 28.52 -38.30
CA VAL A 187 -0.37 28.92 -39.38
C VAL A 187 -0.77 28.20 -40.67
N ALA A 188 -0.69 28.91 -41.80
CA ALA A 188 -0.93 28.30 -43.11
C ALA A 188 0.12 27.21 -43.38
N GLU A 189 -0.29 26.09 -43.97
CA GLU A 189 0.59 24.95 -44.25
C GLU A 189 1.85 25.34 -45.05
N SER A 190 1.70 26.28 -45.98
CA SER A 190 2.81 26.83 -46.77
C SER A 190 3.88 27.52 -45.93
N ALA A 191 3.52 28.06 -44.75
CA ALA A 191 4.44 28.71 -43.83
C ALA A 191 5.09 27.74 -42.84
N THR A 192 4.56 26.52 -42.68
CA THR A 192 5.06 25.51 -41.71
C THR A 192 6.48 25.08 -42.01
N HIS A 193 6.91 25.06 -43.28
CA HIS A 193 8.28 24.70 -43.68
C HIS A 193 9.37 25.64 -43.15
N HIS A 194 8.98 26.84 -42.66
CA HIS A 194 9.91 27.83 -42.13
C HIS A 194 9.87 27.93 -40.59
N LEU A 195 9.08 27.09 -39.92
CA LEU A 195 8.90 27.11 -38.47
C LEU A 195 9.63 25.94 -37.82
N LEU A 196 10.44 26.23 -36.81
CA LEU A 196 11.16 25.24 -36.01
C LEU A 196 10.79 25.37 -34.53
N VAL A 197 10.65 24.24 -33.85
CA VAL A 197 10.51 24.21 -32.38
C VAL A 197 11.74 24.87 -31.76
N GLY A 198 11.52 25.78 -30.81
CA GLY A 198 12.55 26.60 -30.16
C GLY A 198 12.83 27.94 -30.84
N GLN A 199 12.32 28.20 -32.05
CA GLN A 199 12.44 29.49 -32.72
C GLN A 199 11.70 30.58 -31.93
N GLN A 200 12.29 31.78 -31.83
CA GLN A 200 11.68 32.90 -31.14
C GLN A 200 10.58 33.54 -32.00
N ALA A 201 9.35 33.59 -31.49
CA ALA A 201 8.22 34.27 -32.08
C ALA A 201 7.91 35.54 -31.26
N HIS A 202 7.75 36.67 -31.95
CA HIS A 202 7.32 37.91 -31.30
C HIS A 202 5.80 37.90 -31.15
N VAL A 203 5.34 37.80 -29.91
CA VAL A 203 3.91 37.84 -29.57
C VAL A 203 3.58 39.25 -29.09
N THR A 204 2.53 39.83 -29.67
CA THR A 204 1.96 41.10 -29.22
C THR A 204 0.50 40.85 -28.86
N VAL A 205 0.14 41.02 -27.59
CA VAL A 205 -1.24 40.86 -27.12
C VAL A 205 -1.91 42.22 -27.25
N GLY A 206 -2.97 42.34 -28.07
CA GLY A 206 -3.56 43.65 -28.42
C GLY A 206 -3.99 44.55 -27.25
N ALA A 207 -4.24 43.97 -26.07
CA ALA A 207 -4.57 44.72 -24.85
C ALA A 207 -3.34 45.23 -24.06
N ALA A 208 -2.14 44.69 -24.32
CA ALA A 208 -0.89 45.08 -23.69
C ALA A 208 0.06 45.65 -24.76
N THR A 209 0.52 46.89 -24.60
CA THR A 209 1.49 47.53 -25.52
C THR A 209 2.90 46.90 -25.45
N GLN A 210 3.01 45.66 -24.96
CA GLN A 210 4.26 44.96 -24.71
C GLN A 210 4.39 43.79 -25.69
N SER A 211 5.49 43.77 -26.43
CA SER A 211 5.89 42.63 -27.26
C SER A 211 6.91 41.80 -26.50
N SER A 212 6.70 40.47 -26.47
CA SER A 212 7.66 39.53 -25.91
C SER A 212 8.07 38.53 -26.97
N ALA A 213 9.37 38.28 -27.09
CA ALA A 213 9.88 37.11 -27.79
C ALA A 213 9.62 35.87 -26.92
N GLN A 214 8.94 34.87 -27.47
CA GLN A 214 8.65 33.59 -26.81
C GLN A 214 9.02 32.45 -27.75
N PRO A 215 9.64 31.36 -27.26
CA PRO A 215 9.99 30.23 -28.11
C PRO A 215 8.74 29.43 -28.54
N ILE A 216 8.73 28.97 -29.78
CA ILE A 216 7.75 27.99 -30.26
C ILE A 216 7.96 26.68 -29.48
N ARG A 217 6.99 26.30 -28.65
CA ARG A 217 7.10 25.07 -27.84
C ARG A 217 6.79 23.81 -28.62
N GLU A 218 5.76 23.85 -29.45
CA GLU A 218 5.24 22.67 -30.15
C GLU A 218 4.58 23.10 -31.46
N ILE A 219 4.67 22.25 -32.49
CA ILE A 219 3.98 22.41 -33.77
C ILE A 219 3.11 21.18 -33.95
N VAL A 220 1.79 21.35 -33.81
CA VAL A 220 0.81 20.26 -33.91
C VAL A 220 0.17 20.28 -35.30
N PRO A 221 0.34 19.24 -36.14
CA PRO A 221 -0.37 19.13 -37.40
C PRO A 221 -1.87 18.95 -37.13
N THR A 222 -2.66 19.97 -37.43
CA THR A 222 -4.11 19.86 -37.29
C THR A 222 -4.69 19.47 -38.65
N ALA A 223 -5.02 18.19 -38.83
CA ALA A 223 -5.81 17.78 -39.98
C ALA A 223 -7.27 18.23 -39.77
N PRO A 224 -7.94 18.86 -40.75
CA PRO A 224 -9.38 19.08 -40.65
C PRO A 224 -10.08 17.72 -40.60
N GLY A 225 -10.69 17.40 -39.46
CA GLY A 225 -11.44 16.17 -39.26
C GLY A 225 -12.69 16.15 -40.14
N TRP A 226 -12.64 15.43 -41.26
CA TRP A 226 -13.84 14.97 -41.94
C TRP A 226 -14.28 13.65 -41.29
N TRP A 227 -15.41 13.69 -40.60
CA TRP A 227 -16.08 12.50 -40.07
C TRP A 227 -16.84 11.85 -41.23
N ARG A 228 -16.40 10.68 -41.71
CA ARG A 228 -17.27 9.79 -42.50
C ARG A 228 -18.05 8.92 -41.51
N GLY A 229 -19.32 9.23 -41.35
CA GLY A 229 -20.26 8.29 -40.75
C GLY A 229 -20.35 7.06 -41.66
N ASN A 230 -20.10 5.89 -41.08
CA ASN A 230 -20.50 4.62 -41.66
C ASN A 230 -21.52 3.98 -40.73
N GLU A 231 -22.59 3.54 -41.38
CA GLU A 231 -23.70 2.69 -40.91
C GLU A 231 -23.22 1.41 -40.20
#